data_AF-A0A6G3XJJ5-F1
#
_entry.id   AF-A0A6G3XJJ5-F1
#
_cell.length_a   1.000
_cell.length_b   1.000
_cell.length_c   1.000
_cell.angle_alpha   90.00
_cell.angle_beta   90.00
_cell.angle_gamma   90.00
#
_symmetry.space_group_name_H-M   'P 1'
#
loop_
_entity.id
_entity.type
_entity.pdbx_description
1 polymer ?
#
loop_
_entity_poly.entity_id
_entity_poly.type
_entity_poly.pdbx_seq_one_letter_code
_entity_poly.pdbx_strand_id
1 'polypeptide(L)'
;KGARHSGSTPPGHAVPVSRIPDATVSALMRQAGVIRVDTVTEMVDAGLLLAGQPLPAGPRVAILGNSESLGLLTYDACLAEGLRPRPPIDLTTAASPQDFRDALAEALADGTCDAVIVTAIPWVG
;
A
#
# COMPACT_ATOMS: atom_id res chain seq x y z
N LYS A 1 -10.41 10.17 11.06
CA LYS A 1 -11.84 10.16 11.47
C LYS A 1 -12.10 8.87 12.25
N GLY A 2 -12.18 8.94 13.59
CA GLY A 2 -12.70 7.83 14.40
C GLY A 2 -14.22 7.72 14.25
N ALA A 3 -14.80 6.57 14.63
CA ALA A 3 -16.26 6.36 14.66
C ALA A 3 -16.97 6.37 13.28
N ARG A 4 -16.44 5.64 12.28
CA ARG A 4 -17.12 5.45 10.98
C ARG A 4 -18.34 4.52 11.06
N HIS A 5 -18.35 3.60 12.01
CA HIS A 5 -19.42 2.60 12.20
C HIS A 5 -20.19 2.77 13.52
N SER A 6 -19.49 3.16 14.58
CA SER A 6 -20.12 3.46 15.86
C SER A 6 -20.41 4.95 15.90
N GLY A 7 -21.65 5.40 15.82
CA GLY A 7 -22.04 6.80 16.06
C GLY A 7 -21.75 7.29 17.50
N SER A 8 -20.78 6.70 18.19
CA SER A 8 -20.40 7.01 19.56
C SER A 8 -19.43 8.19 19.58
N THR A 9 -19.93 9.33 20.05
CA THR A 9 -19.11 10.45 20.51
C THR A 9 -18.20 10.00 21.67
N PRO A 10 -16.88 10.27 21.62
CA PRO A 10 -16.03 10.16 22.80
C PRO A 10 -16.59 11.01 23.95
N PRO A 11 -16.59 10.52 25.20
CA PRO A 11 -17.04 11.31 26.35
C PRO A 11 -16.24 12.62 26.46
N GLY A 12 -16.91 13.77 26.52
CA GLY A 12 -16.29 15.08 26.75
C GLY A 12 -16.18 16.04 25.55
N HIS A 13 -16.66 15.66 24.36
CA HIS A 13 -16.73 16.55 23.19
C HIS A 13 -18.16 16.67 22.66
N ALA A 14 -18.80 17.81 22.94
CA ALA A 14 -20.07 18.20 22.31
C ALA A 14 -19.81 18.70 20.89
N VAL A 15 -19.63 17.78 19.94
CA VAL A 15 -19.54 18.13 18.53
C VAL A 15 -20.97 18.26 17.98
N PRO A 16 -21.34 19.39 17.35
CA PRO A 16 -22.62 19.49 16.65
C PRO A 16 -22.75 18.34 15.65
N VAL A 17 -23.84 17.59 15.72
CA VAL A 17 -24.08 16.47 14.81
C VAL A 17 -24.29 17.05 13.40
N SER A 18 -23.24 17.04 12.59
CA SER A 18 -23.31 17.44 11.19
C SER A 18 -24.20 16.46 10.43
N ARG A 19 -25.26 16.97 9.78
CA ARG A 19 -26.20 16.19 8.96
C ARG A 19 -25.68 15.92 7.54
N ILE A 20 -24.39 16.14 7.28
CA ILE A 20 -23.82 15.95 5.96
C ILE A 20 -23.65 14.44 5.69
N PRO A 21 -24.17 13.91 4.58
CA PRO A 21 -23.98 12.51 4.22
C PRO A 21 -22.49 12.14 4.15
N ASP A 22 -22.12 10.94 4.61
CA ASP A 22 -20.72 10.52 4.61
C ASP A 22 -20.12 10.50 3.19
N ALA A 23 -20.93 10.19 2.17
CA ALA A 23 -20.54 10.29 0.77
C ALA A 23 -20.10 11.71 0.37
N THR A 24 -20.79 12.75 0.85
CA THR A 24 -20.42 14.15 0.58
C THR A 24 -19.11 14.51 1.26
N VAL A 25 -18.91 14.11 2.52
CA VAL A 25 -17.64 14.32 3.23
C VAL A 25 -16.50 13.57 2.51
N SER A 26 -16.75 12.35 2.08
CA SER A 26 -15.81 11.52 1.32
C SER A 26 -15.40 12.19 0.01
N ALA A 27 -16.36 12.72 -0.73
CA ALA A 27 -16.11 13.43 -1.98
C ALA A 27 -15.28 14.71 -1.76
N LEU A 28 -15.60 15.50 -0.73
CA LEU A 28 -14.86 16.71 -0.39
C LEU A 28 -13.41 16.39 0.02
N MET A 29 -13.21 15.34 0.83
CA MET A 29 -11.87 14.87 1.20
C MET A 29 -11.06 14.44 -0.03
N ARG A 30 -11.67 13.65 -0.92
CA ARG A 30 -11.03 13.22 -2.18
C ARG A 30 -10.66 14.42 -3.06
N GLN A 31 -11.55 15.41 -3.17
CA GLN A 31 -11.29 16.64 -3.93
C GLN A 31 -10.14 17.47 -3.33
N ALA A 32 -9.99 17.45 -2.00
CA ALA A 32 -8.87 18.08 -1.30
C ALA A 32 -7.56 17.27 -1.37
N GLY A 33 -7.53 16.13 -2.08
CA GLY A 33 -6.34 15.28 -2.18
C GLY A 33 -6.06 14.46 -0.92
N VAL A 34 -7.04 14.33 -0.02
CA VAL A 34 -6.86 13.56 1.22
C VAL A 34 -6.84 12.06 0.91
N ILE A 35 -5.74 11.41 1.30
CA ILE A 35 -5.63 9.95 1.31
C ILE A 35 -6.33 9.43 2.56
N ARG A 36 -7.35 8.60 2.36
CA ARG A 36 -8.12 8.01 3.45
C ARG A 36 -7.64 6.58 3.70
N VAL A 37 -7.46 6.28 4.98
CA VAL A 37 -7.13 4.95 5.51
C VAL A 37 -8.15 4.54 6.55
N ASP A 38 -8.27 3.27 6.85
CA ASP A 38 -9.25 2.73 7.81
C ASP A 38 -8.69 2.63 9.22
N THR A 39 -7.40 2.37 9.36
CA THR A 39 -6.74 2.22 10.66
C THR A 39 -5.67 3.29 10.91
N VAL A 40 -5.32 3.48 12.19
CA VAL A 40 -4.19 4.35 12.58
C VAL A 40 -2.87 3.77 12.07
N THR A 41 -2.73 2.44 12.07
CA THR A 41 -1.56 1.75 11.54
C THR A 41 -1.36 2.07 10.06
N GLU A 42 -2.40 1.90 9.24
CA GLU A 42 -2.35 2.27 7.81
C GLU A 42 -2.03 3.76 7.60
N MET A 43 -2.46 4.65 8.51
CA MET A 43 -2.12 6.07 8.43
C MET A 43 -0.62 6.30 8.56
N VAL A 44 0.01 5.59 9.50
CA VAL A 44 1.45 5.65 9.71
C VAL A 44 2.17 5.01 8.52
N ASP A 45 1.72 3.84 8.07
CA ASP A 45 2.33 3.13 6.94
C ASP A 45 2.29 3.95 5.65
N ALA A 46 1.13 4.53 5.30
CA ALA A 46 1.00 5.42 4.16
C ALA A 46 1.86 6.68 4.30
N GLY A 47 1.92 7.25 5.50
CA GLY A 47 2.75 8.42 5.80
C GLY A 47 4.25 8.14 5.60
N LEU A 48 4.74 7.00 6.10
CA LEU A 48 6.13 6.57 5.93
C LEU A 48 6.46 6.33 4.45
N LEU A 49 5.56 5.67 3.71
CA LEU A 49 5.75 5.43 2.29
C LEU A 49 5.87 6.76 1.51
N LEU A 50 4.95 7.69 1.74
CA LEU A 50 4.93 8.99 1.05
C LEU A 50 6.11 9.90 1.43
N ALA A 51 6.64 9.75 2.64
CA ALA A 51 7.81 10.51 3.09
C ALA A 51 9.13 9.92 2.56
N GLY A 52 9.17 8.60 2.37
CA GLY A 52 10.41 7.87 2.04
C GLY A 52 10.57 7.52 0.56
N GLN A 53 9.51 7.57 -0.24
CA GLN A 53 9.53 7.16 -1.64
C GLN A 53 9.09 8.28 -2.58
N PRO A 54 9.68 8.37 -3.79
CA PRO A 54 9.16 9.24 -4.82
C PRO A 54 7.76 8.78 -5.25
N LEU A 55 6.96 9.71 -5.79
CA LEU A 55 5.69 9.36 -6.41
C LEU A 55 5.94 8.52 -7.68
N PRO A 56 5.36 7.31 -7.80
CA PRO A 56 5.47 6.51 -9.02
C PRO A 56 4.92 7.27 -10.23
N ALA A 57 5.55 7.10 -11.39
CA ALA A 57 5.10 7.73 -12.63
C ALA A 57 3.76 7.17 -13.16
N GLY A 58 3.33 6.01 -12.64
CA GLY A 58 2.14 5.32 -13.08
C GLY A 58 1.81 4.11 -12.21
N PRO A 59 0.79 3.32 -12.61
CA PRO A 59 0.27 2.22 -11.80
C PRO A 59 0.96 0.88 -12.08
N ARG A 60 2.02 0.81 -12.90
CA ARG A 60 2.66 -0.46 -13.28
C ARG A 60 3.60 -0.90 -12.17
N VAL A 61 3.38 -2.11 -11.63
CA VAL A 61 4.12 -2.59 -10.45
C VAL A 61 4.84 -3.89 -10.78
N ALA A 62 6.13 -3.96 -10.46
CA ALA A 62 6.85 -5.23 -10.38
C ALA A 62 6.78 -5.78 -8.95
N ILE A 63 6.66 -7.10 -8.82
CA ILE A 63 6.63 -7.79 -7.52
C ILE A 63 7.76 -8.81 -7.54
N LEU A 64 8.61 -8.80 -6.52
CA LEU A 64 9.68 -9.80 -6.36
C LEU A 64 9.77 -10.25 -4.91
N GLY A 65 10.12 -11.51 -4.68
CA GLY A 65 10.19 -12.04 -3.33
C GLY A 65 10.67 -13.47 -3.24
N ASN A 66 10.79 -13.99 -2.02
CA ASN A 66 11.23 -15.37 -1.73
C ASN A 66 10.08 -16.30 -1.34
N SER A 67 8.84 -15.93 -1.65
CA SER A 67 7.65 -16.70 -1.33
C SER A 67 6.59 -16.48 -2.40
N GLU A 68 6.32 -17.54 -3.16
CA GLU A 68 5.29 -17.53 -4.21
C GLU A 68 3.92 -17.10 -3.66
N SER A 69 3.53 -17.60 -2.49
CA SER A 69 2.22 -17.29 -1.90
C SER A 69 2.07 -15.82 -1.53
N LEU A 70 3.12 -15.19 -0.98
CA LEU A 70 3.12 -13.75 -0.71
C LEU A 70 3.14 -12.94 -2.00
N GLY A 71 3.85 -13.42 -3.03
CA GLY A 71 3.84 -12.81 -4.35
C GLY A 71 2.43 -12.76 -4.95
N LEU A 72 1.70 -13.88 -4.90
CA LEU A 72 0.32 -13.97 -5.40
C LEU A 72 -0.66 -13.12 -4.60
N LEU A 73 -0.58 -13.13 -3.26
CA LEU A 73 -1.42 -12.26 -2.43
C LEU A 73 -1.16 -10.78 -2.72
N THR A 74 0.10 -10.40 -2.93
CA THR A 74 0.47 -9.04 -3.29
C THR A 74 -0.04 -8.66 -4.68
N TYR A 75 0.01 -9.60 -5.63
CA TYR A 75 -0.53 -9.43 -6.97
C TYR A 75 -2.04 -9.16 -6.94
N ASP A 76 -2.80 -9.97 -6.19
CA ASP A 76 -4.25 -9.80 -6.04
C ASP A 76 -4.60 -8.49 -5.33
N ALA A 77 -3.86 -8.11 -4.28
CA ALA A 77 -4.04 -6.83 -3.60
C ALA A 77 -3.78 -5.64 -4.54
N CYS A 78 -2.74 -5.71 -5.38
CA CYS A 78 -2.48 -4.69 -6.39
C CYS A 78 -3.66 -4.53 -7.36
N LEU A 79 -4.23 -5.65 -7.84
CA LEU A 79 -5.39 -5.61 -8.72
C LEU A 79 -6.63 -5.01 -8.04
N ALA A 80 -6.88 -5.36 -6.78
CA ALA A 80 -8.00 -4.84 -6.00
C ALA A 80 -7.94 -3.31 -5.83
N GLU A 81 -6.73 -2.76 -5.70
CA GLU A 81 -6.47 -1.32 -5.59
C GLU A 81 -6.31 -0.61 -6.96
N GLY A 82 -6.56 -1.32 -8.07
CA GLY A 82 -6.52 -0.74 -9.42
C GLY A 82 -5.11 -0.52 -9.98
N LEU A 83 -4.08 -1.09 -9.35
CA LEU A 83 -2.72 -1.12 -9.88
C LEU A 83 -2.62 -2.15 -11.02
N ARG A 84 -1.50 -2.13 -11.75
CA ARG A 84 -1.21 -3.02 -12.87
C ARG A 84 0.03 -3.85 -12.55
N PRO A 85 -0.09 -4.89 -11.71
CA PRO A 85 1.03 -5.74 -11.36
C PRO A 85 1.44 -6.64 -12.54
N ARG A 86 2.75 -6.85 -12.68
CA ARG A 86 3.31 -7.91 -13.52
C ARG A 86 3.31 -9.25 -12.77
N PRO A 87 3.44 -10.39 -13.46
CA PRO A 87 3.64 -11.68 -12.79
C PRO A 87 4.78 -11.60 -11.76
N PRO A 88 4.57 -12.06 -10.51
CA PRO A 88 5.60 -12.01 -9.48
C PRO A 88 6.85 -12.81 -9.86
N ILE A 89 8.01 -12.29 -9.50
CA ILE A 89 9.30 -12.98 -9.63
C ILE A 89 9.58 -13.69 -8.30
N ASP A 90 9.52 -15.02 -8.30
CA ASP A 90 9.92 -15.84 -7.16
C ASP A 90 11.43 -16.12 -7.20
N LEU A 91 12.15 -15.56 -6.23
CA LEU A 91 13.57 -15.76 -6.00
C LEU A 91 13.87 -17.04 -5.22
N THR A 92 12.82 -17.80 -4.86
CA THR A 92 12.82 -19.00 -4.02
C THR A 92 13.14 -18.69 -2.55
N THR A 93 12.76 -19.60 -1.66
CA THR A 93 13.01 -19.48 -0.22
C THR A 93 14.49 -19.44 0.15
N ALA A 94 15.39 -19.86 -0.74
CA ALA A 94 16.83 -19.85 -0.55
C ALA A 94 17.50 -18.52 -0.97
N ALA A 95 16.72 -17.54 -1.44
CA ALA A 95 17.24 -16.25 -1.92
C ALA A 95 18.15 -15.57 -0.89
N SER A 96 19.36 -15.25 -1.31
CA SER A 96 20.29 -14.45 -0.54
C SER A 96 19.97 -12.95 -0.66
N PRO A 97 20.49 -12.10 0.24
CA PRO A 97 20.38 -10.65 0.09
C PRO A 97 20.96 -10.11 -1.23
N GLN A 98 21.90 -10.82 -1.85
CA GLN A 98 22.45 -10.42 -3.15
C GLN A 98 21.44 -10.69 -4.27
N ASP A 99 20.74 -11.82 -4.24
CA ASP A 99 19.69 -12.15 -5.23
C ASP A 99 18.57 -11.09 -5.21
N PHE A 100 18.17 -10.65 -4.01
CA PHE A 100 17.21 -9.55 -3.86
C PHE A 100 17.72 -8.22 -4.43
N ARG A 101 19.00 -7.88 -4.18
CA ARG A 101 19.60 -6.64 -4.71
C ARG A 101 19.64 -6.65 -6.23
N ASP A 102 20.08 -7.76 -6.82
CA ASP A 102 20.23 -7.87 -8.27
C ASP A 102 18.87 -7.83 -8.96
N ALA A 103 17.89 -8.59 -8.46
CA ALA A 103 16.52 -8.56 -8.98
C ALA A 103 15.84 -7.19 -8.82
N LEU A 104 16.05 -6.51 -7.69
CA LEU A 104 15.51 -5.16 -7.47
C LEU A 104 16.16 -4.14 -8.42
N ALA A 105 17.47 -4.20 -8.61
CA ALA A 105 18.17 -3.32 -9.53
C ALA A 105 17.72 -3.52 -10.98
N GLU A 106 17.53 -4.77 -11.40
CA GLU A 106 16.99 -5.11 -12.72
C GLU A 106 15.56 -4.58 -12.90
N ALA A 107 14.68 -4.82 -11.93
CA ALA A 107 13.30 -4.34 -11.98
C ALA A 107 13.22 -2.81 -12.03
N LEU A 108 14.03 -2.09 -11.25
CA LEU A 108 14.05 -0.62 -11.27
C LEU A 108 14.65 -0.03 -12.56
N ALA A 109 15.54 -0.77 -13.23
CA ALA A 109 16.08 -0.38 -14.53
C ALA A 109 15.10 -0.65 -15.69
N ASP A 110 14.09 -1.51 -15.46
CA ASP A 110 13.06 -1.86 -16.44
C ASP A 110 11.99 -0.76 -16.53
N GLY A 111 12.02 0.02 -17.63
CA GLY A 111 11.05 1.07 -17.92
C GLY A 111 9.60 0.60 -18.13
N THR A 112 9.34 -0.70 -18.03
CA THR A 112 7.98 -1.27 -18.07
C THR A 112 7.27 -1.25 -16.72
N CYS A 113 7.95 -0.91 -15.61
CA CYS A 113 7.30 -0.66 -14.32
C CYS A 113 7.56 0.76 -13.81
N ASP A 114 6.69 1.22 -12.90
CA ASP A 114 6.73 2.54 -12.27
C ASP A 114 7.09 2.45 -10.77
N ALA A 115 6.95 1.27 -10.18
CA ALA A 115 7.29 0.96 -8.79
C ALA A 115 7.59 -0.55 -8.63
N VAL A 116 8.31 -0.91 -7.56
CA VAL A 116 8.65 -2.30 -7.21
C VAL A 116 8.20 -2.58 -5.77
N ILE A 117 7.51 -3.71 -5.56
CA ILE A 117 7.17 -4.25 -4.25
C ILE A 117 8.05 -5.46 -3.98
N VAL A 118 8.74 -5.46 -2.85
CA VAL A 118 9.57 -6.58 -2.39
C VAL A 118 8.87 -7.28 -1.24
N THR A 119 8.59 -8.58 -1.39
CA THR A 119 8.06 -9.41 -0.30
C THR A 119 9.13 -10.37 0.19
N ALA A 120 9.44 -10.33 1.50
CA ALA A 120 10.46 -11.20 2.07
C ALA A 120 9.97 -11.89 3.34
N ILE A 121 10.11 -13.21 3.39
CA ILE A 121 10.07 -13.98 4.63
C ILE A 121 11.49 -13.97 5.20
N PRO A 122 11.71 -13.38 6.39
CA PRO A 122 13.04 -13.36 6.99
C PRO A 122 13.47 -14.79 7.32
N TRP A 123 14.72 -15.10 6.99
CA TRP A 123 15.31 -16.34 7.48
C TRP A 123 15.60 -16.21 8.97
N VAL A 124 15.10 -17.15 9.76
CA VAL A 124 15.44 -17.26 11.17
C VAL A 124 16.61 -18.24 11.26
N GLY A 125 17.82 -17.70 11.25
CA GLY A 125 19.07 -18.42 11.51
C GLY A 125 19.60 -18.10 12.89
#